data_AF-A0A3S3RK22-F1
#
_entry.id   AF-A0A3S3RK22-F1
#
_cell.length_a   1.000
_cell.length_b   1.000
_cell.length_c   1.000
_cell.angle_alpha   90.00
_cell.angle_beta   90.00
_cell.angle_gamma   90.00
#
_symmetry.space_group_name_H-M   'P 1'
#
loop_
_entity.id
_entity.type
_entity.pdbx_description
1 polymer ?
#
loop_
_entity_poly.entity_id
_entity_poly.type
_entity_poly.pdbx_seq_one_letter_code
_entity_poly.pdbx_strand_id
1 'polypeptide(L)'
;MNDQHQRDLDVEYLKVRKEQKLKLRKKIALVLIGAGVVIIGGVLLAMTLMKSSDAYAAAENYLMANPQIQAETGGIKDFGMFPSGNVNIHNGYGISELSINVNGTKKDIEITVHLEKQPEGDWEVIDVERE
;
A
#
# COMPACT_ATOMS: atom_id res chain seq x y z
N MET A 1 52.94 38.31 11.73
CA MET A 1 53.19 36.88 11.45
C MET A 1 52.12 35.94 12.02
N ASN A 2 51.20 36.40 12.88
CA ASN A 2 50.21 35.54 13.57
C ASN A 2 48.89 35.30 12.79
N ASP A 3 48.56 36.19 11.85
CA ASP A 3 47.25 36.20 11.17
C ASP A 3 47.12 35.14 10.06
N GLN A 4 48.19 34.85 9.32
CA GLN A 4 48.16 33.81 8.28
C GLN A 4 48.04 32.39 8.86
N HIS A 5 48.78 32.09 9.92
CA HIS A 5 48.72 30.77 10.56
C HIS A 5 47.33 30.49 11.16
N GLN A 6 46.70 31.49 11.78
CA GLN A 6 45.34 31.35 12.30
C GLN A 6 44.32 31.11 11.18
N ARG A 7 44.44 31.81 10.04
CA ARG A 7 43.56 31.59 8.88
C ARG A 7 43.70 30.19 8.30
N ASP A 8 44.92 29.64 8.24
CA ASP A 8 45.14 28.29 7.72
C ASP A 8 44.49 27.23 8.61
N LEU A 9 44.60 27.38 9.93
CA LEU A 9 43.94 26.52 10.92
C LEU A 9 42.40 26.59 10.80
N ASP A 10 41.85 27.80 10.63
CA ASP A 10 40.40 27.98 10.47
C ASP A 10 39.89 27.32 9.18
N VAL A 11 40.63 27.44 8.07
CA VAL A 11 40.29 26.80 6.79
C VAL A 11 40.32 25.27 6.92
N GLU A 12 41.33 24.72 7.58
CA GLU A 12 41.45 23.29 7.83
C GLU A 12 40.30 22.77 8.69
N TYR A 13 39.99 23.47 9.79
CA TYR A 13 38.85 23.14 10.66
C TYR A 13 37.51 23.16 9.90
N LEU A 14 37.28 24.16 9.05
CA LEU A 14 36.07 24.24 8.24
C LEU A 14 35.96 23.11 7.23
N LYS A 15 37.07 22.67 6.62
CA LYS A 15 37.10 21.51 5.71
C LYS A 15 36.73 20.24 6.45
N VAL A 16 37.40 19.95 7.58
CA VAL A 16 37.11 18.75 8.40
C VAL A 16 35.67 18.73 8.87
N ARG A 17 35.15 19.87 9.37
CA ARG A 17 33.75 20.00 9.81
C ARG A 17 32.75 19.79 8.67
N LYS A 18 33.03 20.31 7.47
CA LYS A 18 32.19 20.10 6.27
C LYS A 18 32.19 18.64 5.85
N GLU A 19 33.35 17.98 5.83
CA GLU A 19 33.45 16.55 5.51
C GLU A 19 32.72 15.67 6.53
N GLN A 20 32.88 15.95 7.83
CA GLN A 20 32.16 15.23 8.88
C GLN A 20 30.64 15.39 8.74
N LYS A 21 30.17 16.62 8.50
CA LYS A 21 28.74 16.89 8.24
C LYS A 21 28.25 16.17 6.99
N LEU A 22 29.04 16.13 5.92
CA LEU A 22 28.69 15.42 4.70
C LEU A 22 28.61 13.90 4.92
N LYS A 23 29.59 13.32 5.62
CA LYS A 23 29.59 11.89 5.99
C LYS A 23 28.37 11.55 6.84
N LEU A 24 28.03 12.39 7.82
CA LEU A 24 26.84 12.22 8.64
C LEU A 24 25.55 12.31 7.81
N ARG A 25 25.41 13.33 6.95
CA ARG A 25 24.25 13.47 6.04
C ARG A 25 24.08 12.26 5.13
N LYS A 26 25.18 11.73 4.58
CA LYS A 26 25.16 10.51 3.75
C LYS A 26 24.69 9.29 4.53
N LYS A 27 25.16 9.12 5.78
CA LYS A 27 24.68 8.03 6.66
C LYS A 27 23.19 8.17 6.96
N ILE A 28 22.73 9.37 7.29
CA ILE A 28 21.30 9.64 7.52
C ILE A 28 20.49 9.34 6.25
N ALA A 29 20.94 9.82 5.09
CA ALA A 29 20.27 9.55 3.81
C ALA A 29 20.19 8.05 3.53
N LEU A 30 21.26 7.28 3.77
CA LEU A 30 21.25 5.83 3.61
C LEU A 30 20.24 5.15 4.54
N VAL A 31 20.17 5.57 5.80
CA VAL A 31 19.20 5.04 6.77
C VAL A 31 17.77 5.36 6.34
N LEU A 32 17.51 6.60 5.89
CA LEU A 32 16.19 7.00 5.42
C LEU A 32 15.76 6.25 4.15
N ILE A 33 16.69 6.04 3.20
CA ILE A 33 16.43 5.22 2.01
C ILE A 33 16.12 3.78 2.42
N GLY A 34 16.92 3.20 3.31
CA GLY A 34 16.69 1.84 3.82
C GLY A 34 15.32 1.70 4.50
N ALA A 35 14.96 2.64 5.37
CA ALA A 35 13.65 2.66 6.01
C ALA A 35 12.51 2.80 4.98
N GLY A 36 12.68 3.69 3.99
CA GLY A 36 11.71 3.86 2.91
C GLY A 36 11.49 2.57 2.10
N VAL A 37 12.56 1.84 1.77
CA VAL A 37 12.46 0.56 1.06
C VAL A 37 11.71 -0.49 1.87
N VAL A 38 11.98 -0.60 3.18
CA VAL A 38 11.27 -1.54 4.06
C VAL A 38 9.78 -1.21 4.14
N ILE A 39 9.42 0.07 4.28
CA ILE A 39 8.01 0.50 4.35
C ILE A 39 7.30 0.19 3.03
N ILE A 40 7.87 0.60 1.90
CA ILE A 40 7.26 0.37 0.57
C ILE A 40 7.14 -1.13 0.32
N GLY A 41 8.18 -1.92 0.60
CA GLY A 41 8.16 -3.37 0.46
C GLY A 41 7.07 -4.03 1.32
N GLY A 42 6.90 -3.57 2.56
CA GLY A 42 5.84 -4.05 3.46
C GLY A 42 4.44 -3.75 2.93
N VAL A 43 4.21 -2.54 2.41
CA VAL A 43 2.92 -2.15 1.81
C VAL A 43 2.64 -2.97 0.55
N LEU A 44 3.61 -3.12 -0.35
CA LEU A 44 3.47 -3.97 -1.55
C LEU A 44 3.15 -5.42 -1.18
N LEU A 45 3.85 -5.97 -0.19
CA LEU A 45 3.59 -7.33 0.28
C LEU A 45 2.17 -7.48 0.85
N ALA A 46 1.74 -6.55 1.71
CA ALA A 46 0.39 -6.57 2.27
C ALA A 46 -0.70 -6.55 1.18
N MET A 47 -0.54 -5.73 0.14
CA MET A 47 -1.48 -5.69 -0.99
C MET A 47 -1.50 -7.00 -1.78
N THR A 48 -0.34 -7.61 -2.03
CA THR A 48 -0.29 -8.91 -2.72
C THR A 48 -0.96 -10.03 -1.90
N LEU A 49 -0.76 -10.03 -0.58
CA LEU A 49 -1.40 -10.99 0.32
C LEU A 49 -2.92 -10.81 0.34
N MET A 50 -3.39 -9.56 0.37
CA MET A 50 -4.82 -9.24 0.31
C MET A 50 -5.44 -9.73 -1.00
N LYS A 51 -4.82 -9.43 -2.16
CA LYS A 51 -5.27 -9.92 -3.47
C LYS A 51 -5.28 -11.45 -3.59
N SER A 52 -4.41 -12.13 -2.87
CA SER A 52 -4.35 -13.60 -2.87
C SER A 52 -5.35 -14.27 -1.92
N SER A 53 -6.12 -13.50 -1.15
CA SER A 53 -7.08 -14.05 -0.19
C SER A 53 -8.35 -14.57 -0.86
N ASP A 54 -8.91 -15.65 -0.31
CA ASP A 54 -10.19 -16.22 -0.79
C ASP A 54 -11.34 -15.20 -0.71
N ALA A 55 -11.33 -14.31 0.30
CA ALA A 55 -12.30 -13.23 0.45
C ALA A 55 -12.26 -12.27 -0.75
N TYR A 56 -11.06 -11.88 -1.16
CA TYR A 56 -10.87 -10.99 -2.31
C TYR A 56 -11.29 -11.67 -3.62
N ALA A 57 -10.98 -12.95 -3.81
CA ALA A 57 -11.44 -13.71 -4.97
C ALA A 57 -12.98 -13.82 -5.03
N ALA A 58 -13.63 -14.06 -3.89
CA ALA A 58 -15.10 -14.07 -3.80
C ALA A 58 -15.70 -12.70 -4.14
N ALA A 59 -15.09 -11.61 -3.65
CA ALA A 59 -15.49 -10.25 -4.00
C ALA A 59 -15.36 -9.98 -5.51
N GLU A 60 -14.22 -10.28 -6.12
CA GLU A 60 -14.02 -10.08 -7.58
C GLU A 60 -15.07 -10.85 -8.40
N ASN A 61 -15.33 -12.11 -8.05
CA ASN A 61 -16.34 -12.93 -8.73
C ASN A 61 -17.74 -12.31 -8.62
N TYR A 62 -18.12 -11.83 -7.43
CA TYR A 62 -19.40 -11.15 -7.22
C TYR A 62 -19.50 -9.85 -8.05
N LEU A 63 -18.47 -9.00 -8.00
CA LEU A 63 -18.45 -7.73 -8.73
C LEU A 63 -18.51 -7.95 -10.25
N MET A 64 -17.81 -8.96 -10.76
CA MET A 64 -17.87 -9.35 -12.18
C MET A 64 -19.27 -9.82 -12.60
N ALA A 65 -19.99 -10.52 -11.73
CA ALA A 65 -21.34 -11.01 -12.05
C ALA A 65 -22.45 -9.96 -11.84
N ASN A 66 -22.16 -8.86 -11.13
CA ASN A 66 -23.17 -7.88 -10.75
C ASN A 66 -23.61 -6.98 -11.94
N PRO A 67 -24.87 -7.06 -12.39
CA PRO A 67 -25.33 -6.30 -13.56
C PRO A 67 -25.31 -4.78 -13.38
N GLN A 68 -25.51 -4.29 -12.14
CA GLN A 68 -25.51 -2.87 -11.84
C GLN A 68 -24.10 -2.29 -11.97
N ILE A 69 -23.10 -2.99 -11.44
CA ILE A 69 -21.68 -2.62 -11.56
C ILE A 69 -21.22 -2.67 -13.02
N GLN A 70 -21.60 -3.73 -13.75
CA GLN A 70 -21.30 -3.85 -15.18
C GLN A 70 -21.89 -2.69 -15.99
N ALA A 71 -23.17 -2.34 -15.75
CA ALA A 71 -23.82 -1.22 -16.43
C ALA A 71 -23.18 0.13 -16.09
N GLU A 72 -22.79 0.32 -14.83
CA GLU A 72 -22.21 1.56 -14.33
C GLU A 72 -20.79 1.81 -14.87
N THR A 73 -19.95 0.76 -14.84
CA THR A 73 -18.57 0.78 -15.36
C THR A 73 -18.51 0.69 -16.88
N GLY A 74 -19.61 0.32 -17.53
CA GLY A 74 -19.67 0.03 -18.97
C GLY A 74 -18.96 -1.26 -19.35
N GLY A 75 -18.80 -2.20 -18.42
CA GLY A 75 -17.96 -3.38 -18.54
C GLY A 75 -16.69 -3.27 -17.70
N ILE A 76 -16.41 -4.28 -16.88
CA ILE A 76 -15.18 -4.36 -16.06
C ILE A 76 -14.00 -4.82 -16.92
N LYS A 77 -12.88 -4.09 -16.89
CA LYS A 77 -11.62 -4.47 -17.54
C LYS A 77 -10.71 -5.26 -16.60
N ASP A 78 -10.49 -4.70 -15.41
CA ASP A 78 -9.66 -5.27 -14.37
C ASP A 78 -9.99 -4.63 -13.01
N PHE A 79 -9.29 -5.10 -11.97
CA PHE A 79 -9.33 -4.54 -10.64
C PHE A 79 -8.01 -3.86 -10.30
N GLY A 80 -8.08 -2.67 -9.71
CA GLY A 80 -6.95 -1.81 -9.38
C GLY A 80 -5.88 -2.49 -8.52
N MET A 81 -4.66 -1.96 -8.56
CA MET A 81 -3.50 -2.56 -7.91
C MET A 81 -3.49 -2.40 -6.37
N PHE A 82 -4.27 -1.45 -5.85
CA PHE A 82 -4.23 -1.03 -4.45
C PHE A 82 -5.55 -1.34 -3.73
N PRO A 83 -5.92 -2.61 -3.52
CA PRO A 83 -7.03 -2.90 -2.63
C PRO A 83 -6.64 -2.57 -1.20
N SER A 84 -7.64 -2.22 -0.40
CA SER A 84 -7.46 -1.96 1.03
C SER A 84 -8.61 -2.59 1.82
N GLY A 85 -8.46 -2.63 3.15
CA GLY A 85 -9.47 -3.20 4.03
C GLY A 85 -8.88 -4.24 4.98
N ASN A 86 -9.73 -5.15 5.44
CA ASN A 86 -9.38 -6.14 6.45
C ASN A 86 -10.05 -7.49 6.16
N VAL A 87 -9.33 -8.55 6.52
CA VAL A 87 -9.85 -9.93 6.52
C VAL A 87 -9.54 -10.50 7.90
N ASN A 88 -10.57 -10.80 8.67
CA ASN A 88 -10.45 -11.34 10.01
C ASN A 88 -11.07 -12.72 10.07
N ILE A 89 -10.32 -13.72 10.54
CA ILE A 89 -10.80 -15.09 10.71
C ILE A 89 -10.60 -15.51 12.17
N HIS A 90 -11.67 -15.94 12.82
CA HIS A 90 -11.66 -16.44 14.19
C HIS A 90 -12.49 -17.73 14.30
N ASN A 91 -11.86 -18.84 14.71
CA ASN A 91 -12.50 -20.16 14.84
C ASN A 91 -13.28 -20.61 13.60
N GLY A 92 -12.75 -20.32 12.40
CA GLY A 92 -13.39 -20.65 11.13
C GLY A 92 -14.46 -19.65 10.66
N TYR A 93 -14.93 -18.75 11.53
CA TYR A 93 -15.76 -17.63 11.14
C TYR A 93 -14.90 -16.52 10.55
N GLY A 94 -15.29 -15.99 9.40
CA GLY A 94 -14.61 -14.89 8.74
C GLY A 94 -15.51 -13.66 8.61
N ILE A 95 -14.94 -12.49 8.82
CA ILE A 95 -15.54 -11.19 8.48
C ILE A 95 -14.51 -10.41 7.68
N SER A 96 -14.95 -9.79 6.59
CA SER A 96 -14.08 -9.02 5.71
C SER A 96 -14.79 -7.77 5.22
N GLU A 97 -14.01 -6.70 5.10
CA GLU A 97 -14.40 -5.46 4.44
C GLU A 97 -13.27 -5.11 3.48
N LEU A 98 -13.57 -5.02 2.19
CA LEU A 98 -12.58 -4.78 1.14
C LEU A 98 -13.01 -3.58 0.30
N SER A 99 -12.19 -2.53 0.28
CA SER A 99 -12.30 -1.49 -0.76
C SER A 99 -11.51 -1.91 -1.98
N ILE A 100 -12.21 -1.96 -3.12
CA ILE A 100 -11.71 -2.42 -4.40
C ILE A 100 -12.01 -1.37 -5.47
N ASN A 101 -10.95 -0.89 -6.12
CA ASN A 101 -11.11 -0.05 -7.31
C ASN A 101 -11.41 -0.94 -8.53
N VAL A 102 -12.58 -0.76 -9.13
CA VAL A 102 -13.06 -1.48 -10.31
C VAL A 102 -12.82 -0.62 -11.54
N ASN A 103 -11.88 -1.04 -12.39
CA ASN A 103 -11.52 -0.28 -13.58
C ASN A 103 -12.45 -0.65 -14.73
N GLY A 104 -13.20 0.33 -15.20
CA GLY A 104 -14.26 0.15 -16.18
C GLY A 104 -13.87 0.52 -17.60
N THR A 105 -14.75 0.18 -18.54
CA THR A 105 -14.62 0.65 -19.92
C THR A 105 -15.00 2.11 -20.06
N LYS A 106 -16.02 2.55 -19.32
CA LYS A 106 -16.55 3.91 -19.32
C LYS A 106 -15.98 4.76 -18.19
N LYS A 107 -15.92 4.21 -16.98
CA LYS A 107 -15.40 4.89 -15.79
C LYS A 107 -14.92 3.88 -14.76
N ASP A 108 -13.99 4.31 -13.94
CA ASP A 108 -13.52 3.57 -12.78
C ASP A 108 -14.38 3.96 -11.57
N ILE A 109 -14.63 2.99 -10.68
CA ILE A 109 -15.39 3.21 -9.44
C ILE A 109 -14.75 2.47 -8.29
N GLU A 110 -14.79 3.07 -7.10
CA GLU A 110 -14.38 2.43 -5.86
C GLU A 110 -15.61 1.81 -5.17
N ILE A 111 -15.47 0.57 -4.73
CA ILE A 111 -16.54 -0.22 -4.13
C ILE A 111 -16.03 -0.88 -2.86
N THR A 112 -16.79 -0.74 -1.79
CA THR A 112 -16.58 -1.46 -0.53
C THR A 112 -17.45 -2.71 -0.50
N VAL A 113 -16.82 -3.86 -0.29
CA VAL A 113 -17.48 -5.18 -0.27
C VAL A 113 -17.38 -5.75 1.13
N HIS A 114 -18.52 -6.10 1.71
CA HIS A 114 -18.61 -6.78 3.00
C HIS A 114 -18.83 -8.27 2.76
N LEU A 115 -18.00 -9.10 3.38
CA LEU A 115 -18.08 -10.55 3.26
C LEU A 115 -18.09 -11.24 4.62
N GLU A 116 -18.79 -12.36 4.68
CA GLU A 116 -18.77 -13.27 5.81
C GLU A 116 -18.38 -14.68 5.37
N LYS A 117 -17.87 -15.46 6.31
CA LYS A 117 -17.55 -16.88 6.13
C LYS A 117 -18.01 -17.65 7.35
N GLN A 118 -18.78 -18.72 7.12
CA GLN A 118 -19.12 -19.70 8.15
C GLN A 118 -18.00 -20.75 8.28
N PRO A 119 -17.86 -21.44 9.43
CA PRO A 119 -16.93 -22.55 9.57
C PRO A 119 -17.19 -23.60 8.49
N GLU A 120 -16.12 -24.05 7.83
CA GLU A 120 -16.16 -25.01 6.71
C GLU A 120 -16.92 -24.53 5.46
N GLY A 121 -17.45 -23.31 5.44
CA GLY A 121 -18.09 -22.68 4.29
C GLY A 121 -17.10 -21.86 3.45
N ASP A 122 -17.60 -21.30 2.36
CA ASP A 122 -16.88 -20.34 1.51
C ASP A 122 -17.15 -18.90 1.95
N TRP A 123 -16.39 -17.95 1.40
CA TRP A 123 -16.67 -16.53 1.59
C TRP A 123 -17.89 -16.12 0.75
N GLU A 124 -18.82 -15.42 1.39
CA GLU A 124 -20.04 -14.92 0.75
C GLU A 124 -20.12 -13.40 0.91
N VAL A 125 -20.47 -12.72 -0.17
CA VAL A 125 -20.73 -11.27 -0.15
C VAL A 125 -22.09 -11.04 0.50
N ILE A 126 -22.10 -10.30 1.60
CA ILE A 126 -23.33 -9.95 2.34
C ILE A 126 -23.84 -8.55 1.97
N ASP A 127 -22.95 -7.64 1.60
CA ASP A 127 -23.30 -6.28 1.21
C ASP A 127 -22.23 -5.64 0.32
N VAL A 128 -22.65 -4.65 -0.47
CA VAL A 128 -21.78 -3.86 -1.34
C VAL A 128 -22.20 -2.40 -1.32
N GLU A 129 -21.27 -1.54 -0.91
CA GLU A 129 -21.45 -0.10 -0.83
C GLU A 129 -20.56 0.61 -1.86
N ARG A 130 -21.06 1.76 -2.33
CA ARG A 130 -20.29 2.66 -3.19
C ARG A 130 -19.80 3.83 -2.36
N GLU A 131 -18.51 4.14 -2.45
CA GLU A 131 -17.94 5.38 -1.89
C GLU A 131 -18.32 6.65 -2.69
#